data_AF-A0A7V4GYV7-F1
#
_entry.id   AF-A0A7V4GYV7-F1
#
_cell.length_a   1.000
_cell.length_b   1.000
_cell.length_c   1.000
_cell.angle_alpha   90.00
_cell.angle_beta   90.00
_cell.angle_gamma   90.00
#
_symmetry.space_group_name_H-M   'P 1'
#
loop_
_entity.id
_entity.type
_entity.pdbx_description
1 polymer ?
#
loop_
_entity_poly.entity_id
_entity_poly.type
_entity_poly.pdbx_seq_one_letter_code
_entity_poly.pdbx_strand_id
1 'polypeptide(L)'
;MKSFAFIRWFFIFSLIYGLADAQVTLPRIFSNHMVLQQEIPVPVWGWATKGEKIQVSFNGQTLSARADNNGRWKVTLAPMKAGGPFEMTIRGKNTLTLHDILIGEVWICSGQSNMEWPLSQVKDAANEVASANYPQIRLFTVQKKMSTIPLNDLDDGKWDLCTPQTAAGFSAVGYFFGRHLHHELNVPVGLINSSWGGTIVETWMSREAAMADPDLSEWMSSVGTLDLEKAQAESARKIAEWYQNLDKNDKGLNEKWFAEEYNDASWKEMDLPCLWESNYLPGYDGVVWFRKEFTLSEEDAFGESTLELGPIDDSDFSFINGISVGSSTNKYNVPRLYKIPAGVLRKGKNVISVRVIDTGGGGGMWGEKNQMFLQLASGKKIDLS
;
A
#
# COMPACT_ATOMS: atom_id res chain seq x y z
N MET A 1 -78.85 -12.88 -3.47
CA MET A 1 -77.59 -12.57 -2.76
C MET A 1 -76.43 -12.85 -3.70
N LYS A 2 -75.45 -11.94 -3.72
CA LYS A 2 -74.59 -11.57 -4.86
C LYS A 2 -73.65 -12.68 -5.35
N SER A 3 -73.58 -12.84 -6.68
CA SER A 3 -72.50 -13.57 -7.37
C SER A 3 -71.25 -12.69 -7.46
N PHE A 4 -70.07 -13.29 -7.37
CA PHE A 4 -68.79 -12.64 -7.67
C PHE A 4 -68.11 -13.41 -8.79
N ALA A 5 -68.01 -12.78 -9.96
CA ALA A 5 -67.23 -13.25 -11.09
C ALA A 5 -65.78 -12.79 -10.92
N PHE A 6 -64.84 -13.74 -10.88
CA PHE A 6 -63.41 -13.44 -10.89
C PHE A 6 -62.95 -13.22 -12.33
N ILE A 7 -62.67 -11.97 -12.70
CA ILE A 7 -62.01 -11.60 -13.94
C ILE A 7 -60.50 -11.82 -13.75
N ARG A 8 -59.93 -12.79 -14.47
CA ARG A 8 -58.47 -12.98 -14.56
C ARG A 8 -57.90 -11.98 -15.57
N TRP A 9 -57.12 -11.02 -15.08
CA TRP A 9 -56.37 -10.08 -15.91
C TRP A 9 -55.02 -10.70 -16.26
N PHE A 10 -54.81 -11.04 -17.54
CA PHE A 10 -53.52 -11.49 -18.06
C PHE A 10 -52.66 -10.26 -18.36
N PHE A 11 -51.70 -9.95 -17.49
CA PHE A 11 -50.65 -8.98 -17.80
C PHE A 11 -49.61 -9.64 -18.70
N ILE A 12 -49.59 -9.25 -19.98
CA ILE A 12 -48.50 -9.57 -20.91
C ILE A 12 -47.36 -8.59 -20.60
N PHE A 13 -46.37 -9.02 -19.83
CA PHE A 13 -45.09 -8.32 -19.71
C PHE A 13 -44.31 -8.51 -21.02
N SER A 14 -44.37 -7.52 -21.92
CA SER A 14 -43.43 -7.45 -23.04
C SER A 14 -42.04 -7.12 -22.49
N LEU A 15 -41.13 -8.10 -22.50
CA LEU A 15 -39.70 -7.85 -22.37
C LEU A 15 -39.25 -7.02 -23.57
N ILE A 16 -39.10 -5.71 -23.36
CA ILE A 16 -38.32 -4.87 -24.27
C ILE A 16 -36.86 -5.26 -24.03
N TYR A 17 -36.35 -6.17 -24.86
CA TYR A 17 -34.91 -6.40 -24.98
C TYR A 17 -34.31 -5.13 -25.57
N GLY A 18 -33.87 -4.20 -24.71
CA GLY A 18 -32.97 -3.15 -25.12
C GLY A 18 -31.73 -3.82 -25.71
N LEU A 19 -31.53 -3.67 -27.01
CA LEU A 19 -30.24 -3.98 -27.63
C LEU A 19 -29.24 -3.05 -26.96
N ALA A 20 -28.47 -3.57 -26.01
CA ALA A 20 -27.34 -2.86 -25.44
C ALA A 20 -26.36 -2.60 -26.59
N ASP A 21 -26.29 -1.34 -27.05
CA ASP A 21 -25.35 -0.94 -28.10
C ASP A 21 -23.96 -0.86 -27.47
N ALA A 22 -23.27 -2.00 -27.45
CA ALA A 22 -21.96 -2.12 -26.83
C ALA A 22 -20.96 -1.29 -27.65
N GLN A 23 -20.58 -0.14 -27.10
CA GLN A 23 -19.57 0.75 -27.63
C GLN A 23 -18.17 0.11 -27.55
N VAL A 24 -17.26 0.56 -28.40
CA VAL A 24 -15.84 0.25 -28.29
C VAL A 24 -15.34 0.75 -26.93
N THR A 25 -14.70 -0.14 -26.18
CA THR A 25 -14.00 0.16 -24.92
C THR A 25 -12.58 -0.40 -24.96
N LEU A 26 -11.70 0.18 -24.15
CA LEU A 26 -10.29 -0.20 -24.06
C LEU A 26 -9.96 -0.65 -22.63
N PRO A 27 -8.97 -1.55 -22.45
CA PRO A 27 -8.37 -1.81 -21.16
C PRO A 27 -7.85 -0.51 -20.53
N ARG A 28 -7.88 -0.41 -19.19
CA ARG A 28 -7.49 0.81 -18.45
C ARG A 28 -6.08 1.30 -18.74
N ILE A 29 -5.18 0.39 -19.11
CA ILE A 29 -3.79 0.73 -19.46
C ILE A 29 -3.71 1.61 -20.73
N PHE A 30 -4.71 1.54 -21.62
CA PHE A 30 -4.82 2.43 -22.77
C PHE A 30 -5.63 3.66 -22.40
N SER A 31 -4.93 4.70 -21.95
CA SER A 31 -5.51 5.98 -21.59
C SER A 31 -4.61 7.14 -22.03
N ASN A 32 -5.06 8.37 -21.82
CA ASN A 32 -4.23 9.56 -22.07
C ASN A 32 -2.91 9.47 -21.30
N HIS A 33 -1.87 10.14 -21.80
CA HIS A 33 -0.54 10.19 -21.19
C HIS A 33 0.23 8.85 -21.19
N MET A 34 -0.28 7.78 -21.81
CA MET A 34 0.42 6.50 -21.82
C MET A 34 1.74 6.52 -22.62
N VAL A 35 2.57 5.49 -22.40
CA VAL A 35 3.77 5.22 -23.20
C VAL A 35 3.62 3.87 -23.89
N LEU A 36 3.93 3.83 -25.18
CA LEU A 36 4.01 2.59 -25.96
C LEU A 36 5.48 2.20 -26.17
N GLN A 37 5.78 0.91 -26.11
CA GLN A 37 7.14 0.40 -26.32
C GLN A 37 7.63 0.70 -27.75
N GLN A 38 8.84 1.24 -27.86
CA GLN A 38 9.51 1.49 -29.14
C GLN A 38 10.10 0.22 -29.76
N GLU A 39 10.37 0.28 -31.07
CA GLU A 39 11.12 -0.70 -31.86
C GLU A 39 10.57 -2.15 -31.86
N ILE A 40 9.35 -2.36 -31.35
CA ILE A 40 8.64 -3.64 -31.43
C ILE A 40 7.23 -3.47 -32.01
N PRO A 41 6.62 -4.53 -32.57
CA PRO A 41 5.20 -4.49 -32.91
C PRO A 41 4.34 -4.26 -31.68
N VAL A 42 3.47 -3.24 -31.70
CA VAL A 42 2.65 -2.84 -30.55
C VAL A 42 1.21 -3.31 -30.73
N PRO A 43 0.73 -4.26 -29.90
CA PRO A 43 -0.67 -4.64 -29.92
C PRO A 43 -1.55 -3.54 -29.33
N VAL A 44 -2.65 -3.22 -30.00
CA VAL A 44 -3.74 -2.40 -29.46
C VAL A 44 -5.01 -3.22 -29.51
N TRP A 45 -5.69 -3.37 -28.38
CA TRP A 45 -6.85 -4.24 -28.25
C TRP A 45 -7.92 -3.63 -27.36
N GLY A 46 -9.10 -4.22 -27.42
CA GLY A 46 -10.22 -3.84 -26.56
C GLY A 46 -11.45 -4.70 -26.82
N TRP A 47 -12.59 -4.17 -26.40
CA TRP A 47 -13.90 -4.80 -26.56
C TRP A 47 -14.81 -3.93 -27.42
N ALA A 48 -15.76 -4.54 -28.11
CA ALA A 48 -16.79 -3.89 -28.92
C ALA A 48 -17.95 -4.86 -29.18
N THR A 49 -19.00 -4.41 -29.87
CA THR A 49 -20.07 -5.32 -30.32
C THR A 49 -19.48 -6.40 -31.25
N LYS A 50 -19.91 -7.67 -31.10
CA LYS A 50 -19.53 -8.77 -32.01
C LYS A 50 -19.64 -8.38 -33.48
N GLY A 51 -18.57 -8.63 -34.25
CA GLY A 51 -18.51 -8.37 -35.70
C GLY A 51 -18.34 -6.90 -36.10
N GLU A 52 -18.38 -5.98 -35.13
CA GLU A 52 -18.13 -4.56 -35.35
C GLU A 52 -16.76 -4.36 -36.01
N LYS A 53 -16.68 -3.42 -36.96
CA LYS A 53 -15.42 -3.03 -37.59
C LYS A 53 -14.80 -1.89 -36.78
N ILE A 54 -13.59 -2.11 -36.28
CA ILE A 54 -12.80 -1.12 -35.56
C ILE A 54 -11.66 -0.67 -36.48
N GLN A 55 -11.43 0.63 -36.56
CA GLN A 55 -10.27 1.22 -37.21
C GLN A 55 -9.44 1.98 -36.18
N VAL A 56 -8.14 1.70 -36.13
CA VAL A 56 -7.18 2.40 -35.25
C VAL A 56 -6.25 3.24 -36.13
N SER A 57 -6.11 4.52 -35.80
CA SER A 57 -5.16 5.44 -36.44
C SER A 57 -4.18 5.97 -35.40
N PHE A 58 -2.89 5.80 -35.65
CA PHE A 58 -1.83 6.24 -34.75
C PHE A 58 -0.50 6.44 -35.51
N ASN A 59 0.15 7.59 -35.33
CA ASN A 59 1.48 7.88 -35.87
C ASN A 59 1.66 7.48 -37.36
N GLY A 60 0.73 7.93 -38.22
CA GLY A 60 0.73 7.64 -39.66
C GLY A 60 0.27 6.23 -40.07
N GLN A 61 -0.02 5.35 -39.11
CA GLN A 61 -0.56 4.02 -39.36
C GLN A 61 -2.09 4.03 -39.25
N THR A 62 -2.76 3.32 -40.15
CA THR A 62 -4.22 3.06 -40.07
C THR A 62 -4.49 1.58 -40.29
N LEU A 63 -4.97 0.90 -39.25
CA LEU A 63 -5.26 -0.53 -39.26
C LEU A 63 -6.74 -0.77 -38.96
N SER A 64 -7.25 -1.93 -39.33
CA SER A 64 -8.64 -2.32 -39.01
C SER A 64 -8.71 -3.76 -38.53
N ALA A 65 -9.61 -4.01 -37.58
CA ALA A 65 -9.95 -5.32 -37.08
C ALA A 65 -11.48 -5.47 -37.01
N ARG A 66 -11.94 -6.69 -36.80
CA ARG A 66 -13.33 -6.96 -36.42
C ARG A 66 -13.36 -7.61 -35.05
N ALA A 67 -14.33 -7.23 -34.24
CA ALA A 67 -14.56 -7.88 -32.95
C ALA A 67 -15.00 -9.33 -33.15
N ASP A 68 -14.39 -10.24 -32.39
CA ASP A 68 -14.67 -11.67 -32.42
C ASP A 68 -16.05 -11.99 -31.80
N ASN A 69 -16.36 -13.29 -31.70
CA ASN A 69 -17.62 -13.75 -31.09
C ASN A 69 -17.77 -13.37 -29.61
N ASN A 70 -16.66 -13.06 -28.93
CA ASN A 70 -16.61 -12.64 -27.53
C ASN A 70 -16.45 -11.10 -27.41
N GLY A 71 -16.60 -10.37 -28.52
CA GLY A 71 -16.47 -8.92 -28.57
C GLY A 71 -15.04 -8.40 -28.53
N ARG A 72 -14.01 -9.25 -28.55
CA ARG A 72 -12.60 -8.81 -28.49
C ARG A 72 -12.09 -8.46 -29.87
N TRP A 73 -11.31 -7.39 -29.97
CA TRP A 73 -10.62 -7.01 -31.20
C TRP A 73 -9.16 -6.67 -30.89
N LYS A 74 -8.29 -6.81 -31.90
CA LYS A 74 -6.87 -6.49 -31.80
C LYS A 74 -6.33 -6.04 -33.16
N VAL A 75 -5.55 -4.97 -33.16
CA VAL A 75 -4.63 -4.62 -34.26
C VAL A 75 -3.21 -4.68 -33.72
N THR A 76 -2.22 -4.81 -34.61
CA THR A 76 -0.81 -4.74 -34.23
C THR A 76 -0.14 -3.66 -35.07
N LEU A 77 0.22 -2.56 -34.43
CA LEU A 77 0.97 -1.47 -35.05
C LEU A 77 2.39 -1.97 -35.38
N ALA A 78 2.92 -1.54 -36.52
CA ALA A 78 4.31 -1.78 -36.88
C ALA A 78 5.26 -1.07 -35.89
N PRO A 79 6.49 -1.57 -35.72
CA PRO A 79 7.51 -0.93 -34.89
C PRO A 79 7.66 0.57 -35.17
N MET A 80 7.80 1.35 -34.11
CA MET A 80 7.94 2.81 -34.17
C MET A 80 9.14 3.25 -33.35
N LYS A 81 9.81 4.33 -33.77
CA LYS A 81 10.87 4.96 -32.99
C LYS A 81 10.29 5.79 -31.84
N ALA A 82 11.08 6.00 -30.78
CA ALA A 82 10.70 6.90 -29.70
C ALA A 82 10.32 8.31 -30.18
N GLY A 83 9.39 8.95 -29.47
CA GLY A 83 8.92 10.28 -29.77
C GLY A 83 7.52 10.57 -29.23
N GLY A 84 6.92 11.65 -29.72
CA GLY A 84 5.61 12.14 -29.30
C GLY A 84 5.68 13.58 -28.75
N PRO A 85 4.58 14.10 -28.20
CA PRO A 85 3.30 13.42 -28.02
C PRO A 85 2.52 13.20 -29.31
N PHE A 86 1.80 12.08 -29.36
CA PHE A 86 0.91 11.71 -30.46
C PHE A 86 -0.54 11.55 -29.98
N GLU A 87 -1.44 11.47 -30.95
CA GLU A 87 -2.85 11.16 -30.72
C GLU A 87 -3.20 9.81 -31.38
N MET A 88 -3.97 8.98 -30.68
CA MET A 88 -4.54 7.75 -31.21
C MET A 88 -6.05 7.91 -31.33
N THR A 89 -6.61 7.63 -32.51
CA THR A 89 -8.06 7.57 -32.71
C THR A 89 -8.50 6.14 -32.98
N ILE A 90 -9.49 5.66 -32.22
CA ILE A 90 -10.12 4.36 -32.40
C ILE A 90 -11.57 4.61 -32.82
N ARG A 91 -11.93 4.20 -34.04
CA ARG A 91 -13.25 4.39 -34.64
C ARG A 91 -13.98 3.06 -34.80
N GLY A 92 -15.13 2.93 -34.17
CA GLY A 92 -16.14 1.90 -34.40
C GLY A 92 -17.50 2.57 -34.56
N LYS A 93 -18.51 2.08 -33.83
CA LYS A 93 -19.81 2.76 -33.66
C LYS A 93 -19.68 4.07 -32.87
N ASN A 94 -18.76 4.11 -31.91
CA ASN A 94 -18.28 5.31 -31.23
C ASN A 94 -16.83 5.62 -31.66
N THR A 95 -16.35 6.83 -31.33
CA THR A 95 -14.96 7.21 -31.52
C THR A 95 -14.33 7.51 -30.17
N LEU A 96 -13.20 6.87 -29.90
CA LEU A 96 -12.32 7.17 -28.77
C LEU A 96 -11.09 7.90 -29.29
N THR A 97 -10.65 8.93 -28.59
CA THR A 97 -9.41 9.63 -28.87
C THR A 97 -8.57 9.66 -27.61
N LEU A 98 -7.35 9.14 -27.71
CA LEU A 98 -6.35 9.16 -26.64
C LEU A 98 -5.27 10.18 -27.00
N HIS A 99 -4.96 11.07 -26.07
CA HIS A 99 -4.05 12.19 -26.24
C HIS A 99 -2.77 12.01 -25.43
N ASP A 100 -1.74 12.76 -25.79
CA ASP A 100 -0.43 12.78 -25.12
C ASP A 100 0.24 11.40 -25.02
N ILE A 101 0.19 10.62 -26.10
CA ILE A 101 0.83 9.31 -26.13
C ILE A 101 2.30 9.48 -26.51
N LEU A 102 3.19 8.94 -25.69
CA LEU A 102 4.62 8.84 -26.00
C LEU A 102 4.97 7.44 -26.54
N ILE A 103 6.05 7.37 -27.29
CA ILE A 103 6.70 6.12 -27.69
C ILE A 103 8.09 6.13 -27.07
N GLY A 104 8.48 5.05 -26.40
CA GLY A 104 9.73 4.96 -25.64
C GLY A 104 9.90 3.61 -24.96
N GLU A 105 10.54 3.59 -23.79
CA GLU A 105 10.72 2.38 -22.99
C GLU A 105 9.58 2.19 -21.99
N VAL A 106 9.07 0.97 -21.83
CA VAL A 106 7.99 0.63 -20.90
C VAL A 106 8.42 -0.51 -20.00
N TRP A 107 8.40 -0.27 -18.69
CA TRP A 107 8.88 -1.23 -17.69
C TRP A 107 7.82 -1.50 -16.62
N ILE A 108 7.75 -2.75 -16.20
CA ILE A 108 6.89 -3.19 -15.10
C ILE A 108 7.75 -3.26 -13.83
N CYS A 109 7.37 -2.46 -12.84
CA CYS A 109 7.94 -2.44 -11.50
C CYS A 109 7.04 -3.32 -10.61
N SER A 110 7.43 -4.58 -10.39
CA SER A 110 6.61 -5.58 -9.67
C SER A 110 7.34 -6.17 -8.47
N GLY A 111 6.57 -6.65 -7.49
CA GLY A 111 7.07 -7.33 -6.29
C GLY A 111 6.44 -6.83 -4.99
N GLN A 112 7.14 -7.07 -3.88
CA GLN A 112 6.66 -6.77 -2.52
C GLN A 112 7.07 -5.37 -2.02
N SER A 113 7.22 -5.22 -0.69
CA SER A 113 7.47 -3.98 0.05
C SER A 113 8.63 -3.14 -0.49
N ASN A 114 9.75 -3.74 -0.89
CA ASN A 114 10.88 -2.99 -1.43
C ASN A 114 10.54 -2.28 -2.75
N MET A 115 9.74 -2.92 -3.62
CA MET A 115 9.26 -2.29 -4.85
C MET A 115 8.14 -1.30 -4.56
N GLU A 116 7.32 -1.55 -3.54
CA GLU A 116 6.27 -0.63 -3.10
C GLU A 116 6.82 0.62 -2.39
N TRP A 117 8.04 0.56 -1.87
CA TRP A 117 8.62 1.60 -1.03
C TRP A 117 8.52 2.98 -1.71
N PRO A 118 7.81 3.95 -1.11
CA PRO A 118 7.48 5.19 -1.80
C PRO A 118 8.67 6.15 -1.83
N LEU A 119 8.77 6.95 -2.90
CA LEU A 119 9.82 7.97 -3.03
C LEU A 119 9.84 8.95 -1.84
N SER A 120 8.68 9.26 -1.26
CA SER A 120 8.56 10.13 -0.08
C SER A 120 9.18 9.56 1.20
N GLN A 121 9.58 8.28 1.23
CA GLN A 121 10.16 7.62 2.39
C GLN A 121 11.62 7.20 2.18
N VAL A 122 12.27 7.69 1.13
CA VAL A 122 13.71 7.45 0.93
C VAL A 122 14.55 8.43 1.74
N LYS A 123 15.84 8.14 1.86
CA LYS A 123 16.81 9.11 2.36
C LYS A 123 16.83 10.33 1.43
N ASP A 124 16.75 11.53 2.01
CA ASP A 124 16.67 12.80 1.27
C ASP A 124 15.39 12.96 0.42
N ALA A 125 14.29 12.33 0.84
CA ALA A 125 13.00 12.37 0.15
C ALA A 125 12.53 13.78 -0.23
N ALA A 126 12.78 14.79 0.61
CA ALA A 126 12.36 16.17 0.32
C ALA A 126 12.97 16.70 -0.99
N ASN A 127 14.28 16.51 -1.19
CA ASN A 127 14.97 16.94 -2.40
C ASN A 127 14.61 16.05 -3.59
N GLU A 128 14.58 14.72 -3.38
CA GLU A 128 14.25 13.77 -4.45
C GLU A 128 12.85 14.02 -5.02
N VAL A 129 11.85 14.18 -4.16
CA VAL A 129 10.48 14.53 -4.57
C VAL A 129 10.42 15.89 -5.24
N ALA A 130 11.05 16.94 -4.67
CA ALA A 130 11.03 18.28 -5.26
C ALA A 130 11.65 18.31 -6.68
N SER A 131 12.66 17.46 -6.93
CA SER A 131 13.35 17.36 -8.22
C SER A 131 12.65 16.45 -9.24
N ALA A 132 11.61 15.70 -8.84
CA ALA A 132 10.92 14.72 -9.67
C ALA A 132 9.98 15.37 -10.70
N ASN A 133 10.52 16.19 -11.60
CA ASN A 133 9.78 16.90 -12.65
C ASN A 133 10.25 16.47 -14.04
N TYR A 134 9.84 15.27 -14.45
CA TYR A 134 10.26 14.65 -15.71
C TYR A 134 9.04 14.38 -16.59
N PRO A 135 8.55 15.37 -17.36
CA PRO A 135 7.34 15.25 -18.17
C PRO A 135 7.50 14.37 -19.41
N GLN A 136 8.56 13.57 -19.54
CA GLN A 136 8.66 12.45 -20.49
C GLN A 136 8.69 11.08 -19.79
N ILE A 137 8.69 11.07 -18.45
CA ILE A 137 8.43 9.89 -17.64
C ILE A 137 6.94 9.87 -17.30
N ARG A 138 6.32 8.71 -17.45
CA ARG A 138 4.90 8.47 -17.17
C ARG A 138 4.76 7.35 -16.16
N LEU A 139 3.89 7.56 -15.18
CA LEU A 139 3.72 6.69 -14.03
C LEU A 139 2.32 6.09 -14.08
N PHE A 140 2.21 4.76 -13.99
CA PHE A 140 0.93 4.07 -13.86
C PHE A 140 0.98 3.18 -12.63
N THR A 141 0.13 3.46 -11.64
CA THR A 141 0.03 2.61 -10.44
C THR A 141 -1.18 1.70 -10.56
N VAL A 142 -0.94 0.39 -10.51
CA VAL A 142 -1.99 -0.63 -10.49
C VAL A 142 -2.63 -0.65 -9.10
N GLN A 143 -3.96 -0.55 -9.05
CA GLN A 143 -4.69 -0.64 -7.79
C GLN A 143 -4.61 -2.06 -7.20
N LYS A 144 -4.47 -2.11 -5.89
CA LYS A 144 -4.40 -3.36 -5.14
C LYS A 144 -5.75 -4.06 -5.16
N LYS A 145 -5.81 -5.20 -5.83
CA LYS A 145 -7.01 -6.04 -5.89
C LYS A 145 -6.61 -7.51 -5.86
N MET A 146 -7.14 -8.25 -4.90
CA MET A 146 -6.96 -9.71 -4.87
C MET A 146 -7.86 -10.38 -5.90
N SER A 147 -7.34 -11.41 -6.55
CA SER A 147 -8.12 -12.33 -7.37
C SER A 147 -7.47 -13.71 -7.34
N THR A 148 -8.30 -14.75 -7.35
CA THR A 148 -7.85 -16.15 -7.45
C THR A 148 -7.72 -16.62 -8.91
N ILE A 149 -8.10 -15.75 -9.86
CA ILE A 149 -8.06 -15.97 -11.31
C ILE A 149 -7.48 -14.75 -12.04
N PRO A 150 -6.93 -14.92 -13.25
CA PRO A 150 -6.55 -13.78 -14.08
C PRO A 150 -7.75 -12.91 -14.44
N LEU A 151 -7.62 -11.60 -14.23
CA LEU A 151 -8.61 -10.61 -14.64
C LEU A 151 -8.30 -10.11 -16.06
N ASN A 152 -9.36 -9.71 -16.79
CA ASN A 152 -9.22 -9.20 -18.15
C ASN A 152 -8.84 -7.71 -18.21
N ASP A 153 -9.06 -6.97 -17.12
CA ASP A 153 -8.78 -5.55 -17.01
C ASP A 153 -8.62 -5.14 -15.53
N LEU A 154 -8.19 -3.90 -15.31
CA LEU A 154 -8.16 -3.24 -14.02
C LEU A 154 -9.49 -2.51 -13.77
N ASP A 155 -9.89 -2.39 -12.50
CA ASP A 155 -11.08 -1.62 -12.14
C ASP A 155 -10.88 -0.12 -12.38
N ASP A 156 -9.68 0.36 -12.05
CA ASP A 156 -9.26 1.75 -12.16
C ASP A 156 -7.75 1.84 -12.46
N GLY A 157 -7.31 3.02 -12.88
CA GLY A 157 -5.92 3.31 -13.21
C GLY A 157 -5.81 4.42 -14.24
N LYS A 158 -4.74 5.20 -14.14
CA LYS A 158 -4.40 6.28 -15.07
C LYS A 158 -2.90 6.44 -15.19
N TRP A 159 -2.47 6.94 -16.33
CA TRP A 159 -1.11 7.43 -16.49
C TRP A 159 -1.02 8.87 -16.00
N ASP A 160 -0.07 9.10 -15.10
CA ASP A 160 0.27 10.42 -14.61
C ASP A 160 1.63 10.85 -15.18
N LEU A 161 1.81 12.14 -15.41
CA LEU A 161 3.14 12.72 -15.66
C LEU A 161 3.99 12.54 -14.39
N CYS A 162 5.30 12.36 -14.52
CA CYS A 162 6.21 12.41 -13.38
C CYS A 162 6.37 13.88 -12.91
N THR A 163 5.71 14.20 -11.81
CA THR A 163 5.75 15.49 -11.11
C THR A 163 6.08 15.25 -9.63
N PRO A 164 6.51 16.26 -8.86
CA PRO A 164 6.72 16.09 -7.42
C PRO A 164 5.52 15.46 -6.71
N GLN A 165 4.30 15.86 -7.07
CA GLN A 165 3.06 15.36 -6.46
C GLN A 165 2.80 13.88 -6.77
N THR A 166 2.98 13.48 -8.03
CA THR A 166 2.66 12.11 -8.48
C THR A 166 3.80 11.13 -8.19
N ALA A 167 5.05 11.60 -8.16
CA ALA A 167 6.22 10.78 -7.86
C ALA A 167 6.35 10.46 -6.36
N ALA A 168 5.88 11.33 -5.45
CA ALA A 168 6.03 11.16 -4.01
C ALA A 168 5.50 9.82 -3.47
N GLY A 169 4.37 9.36 -3.99
CA GLY A 169 3.75 8.07 -3.63
C GLY A 169 4.11 6.92 -4.56
N PHE A 170 4.92 7.16 -5.60
CA PHE A 170 5.32 6.12 -6.54
C PHE A 170 6.49 5.30 -6.00
N SER A 171 6.69 4.10 -6.56
CA SER A 171 7.85 3.24 -6.26
C SER A 171 9.15 4.01 -6.39
N ALA A 172 9.92 4.11 -5.30
CA ALA A 172 11.24 4.72 -5.30
C ALA A 172 12.19 4.00 -6.25
N VAL A 173 12.21 2.66 -6.19
CA VAL A 173 13.04 1.82 -7.06
C VAL A 173 12.66 2.05 -8.52
N GLY A 174 11.37 2.01 -8.85
CA GLY A 174 10.88 2.28 -10.20
C GLY A 174 11.23 3.69 -10.68
N TYR A 175 11.03 4.71 -9.84
CA TYR A 175 11.36 6.10 -10.15
C TYR A 175 12.85 6.28 -10.45
N PHE A 176 13.75 5.80 -9.58
CA PHE A 176 15.19 5.97 -9.79
C PHE A 176 15.67 5.22 -11.03
N PHE A 177 15.17 4.01 -11.26
CA PHE A 177 15.44 3.23 -12.45
C PHE A 177 15.01 3.98 -13.72
N GLY A 178 13.74 4.42 -13.79
CA GLY A 178 13.23 5.11 -14.97
C GLY A 178 13.85 6.49 -15.18
N ARG A 179 14.19 7.22 -14.11
CA ARG A 179 14.95 8.48 -14.20
C ARG A 179 16.32 8.24 -14.81
N HIS A 180 17.05 7.25 -14.31
CA HIS A 180 18.36 6.90 -14.86
C HIS A 180 18.24 6.48 -16.33
N LEU A 181 17.29 5.61 -16.66
CA LEU A 181 17.05 5.14 -18.02
C LEU A 181 16.72 6.30 -18.98
N HIS A 182 15.87 7.23 -18.55
CA HIS A 182 15.51 8.41 -19.33
C HIS A 182 16.74 9.28 -19.65
N HIS A 183 17.62 9.49 -18.66
CA HIS A 183 18.87 10.25 -18.85
C HIS A 183 19.84 9.55 -19.81
N GLU A 184 20.04 8.24 -19.64
CA GLU A 184 21.01 7.47 -20.44
C GLU A 184 20.55 7.30 -21.90
N LEU A 185 19.26 7.01 -22.11
CA LEU A 185 18.73 6.72 -23.44
C LEU A 185 18.18 7.96 -24.15
N ASN A 186 17.85 9.03 -23.41
CA ASN A 186 17.22 10.24 -23.91
C ASN A 186 15.93 9.95 -24.71
N VAL A 187 15.10 9.03 -24.20
CA VAL A 187 13.79 8.65 -24.76
C VAL A 187 12.72 8.67 -23.66
N PRO A 188 11.42 8.85 -23.99
CA PRO A 188 10.34 8.70 -23.02
C PRO A 188 10.36 7.37 -22.27
N VAL A 189 9.89 7.37 -21.01
CA VAL A 189 9.83 6.16 -20.17
C VAL A 189 8.47 6.02 -19.52
N GLY A 190 7.82 4.88 -19.69
CA GLY A 190 6.62 4.47 -18.96
C GLY A 190 6.96 3.47 -17.87
N LEU A 191 6.51 3.74 -16.64
CA LEU A 191 6.71 2.86 -15.49
C LEU A 191 5.35 2.39 -14.97
N ILE A 192 5.13 1.09 -14.98
CA ILE A 192 3.92 0.45 -14.45
C ILE A 192 4.26 -0.15 -13.09
N ASN A 193 3.81 0.48 -12.00
CA ASN A 193 3.96 -0.05 -10.66
C ASN A 193 2.84 -1.05 -10.34
N SER A 194 3.21 -2.32 -10.23
CA SER A 194 2.37 -3.42 -9.81
C SER A 194 3.02 -4.13 -8.63
N SER A 195 3.14 -3.41 -7.52
CA SER A 195 3.75 -3.91 -6.28
C SER A 195 2.74 -3.95 -5.13
N TRP A 196 2.92 -4.87 -4.18
CA TRP A 196 2.12 -4.92 -2.97
C TRP A 196 2.94 -5.50 -1.80
N GLY A 197 3.32 -4.66 -0.83
CA GLY A 197 4.00 -5.07 0.39
C GLY A 197 3.17 -5.95 1.30
N GLY A 198 3.84 -6.85 2.04
CA GLY A 198 3.19 -7.82 2.93
C GLY A 198 2.59 -9.03 2.21
N THR A 199 2.72 -9.11 0.88
CA THR A 199 2.35 -10.32 0.12
C THR A 199 3.50 -11.33 0.13
N ILE A 200 3.15 -12.61 0.06
CA ILE A 200 4.11 -13.71 -0.03
C ILE A 200 4.48 -14.00 -1.49
N VAL A 201 5.68 -14.55 -1.74
CA VAL A 201 6.23 -14.72 -3.10
C VAL A 201 5.35 -15.60 -4.00
N GLU A 202 4.66 -16.57 -3.40
CA GLU A 202 3.77 -17.52 -4.05
C GLU A 202 2.60 -16.84 -4.77
N THR A 203 2.18 -15.65 -4.29
CA THR A 203 1.13 -14.85 -4.93
C THR A 203 1.58 -14.16 -6.22
N TRP A 204 2.89 -14.10 -6.47
CA TRP A 204 3.51 -13.53 -7.68
C TRP A 204 3.94 -14.62 -8.68
N MET A 205 3.78 -15.89 -8.33
CA MET A 205 4.07 -17.02 -9.21
C MET A 205 2.88 -17.32 -10.11
N SER A 206 3.14 -17.80 -11.33
CA SER A 206 2.05 -18.35 -12.14
C SER A 206 1.46 -19.59 -11.45
N ARG A 207 0.16 -19.81 -11.64
CA ARG A 207 -0.51 -21.00 -11.09
C ARG A 207 0.17 -22.28 -11.59
N GLU A 208 0.59 -22.30 -12.85
CA GLU A 208 1.27 -23.44 -13.45
C GLU A 208 2.61 -23.73 -12.77
N ALA A 209 3.41 -22.70 -12.47
CA ALA A 209 4.70 -22.86 -11.80
C ALA A 209 4.52 -23.33 -10.35
N ALA A 210 3.59 -22.73 -9.60
CA ALA A 210 3.32 -23.12 -8.21
C ALA A 210 2.70 -24.53 -8.10
N MET A 211 1.85 -24.94 -9.05
CA MET A 211 1.30 -26.30 -9.07
C MET A 211 2.35 -27.36 -9.43
N ALA A 212 3.42 -26.99 -10.13
CA ALA A 212 4.52 -27.88 -10.47
C ALA A 212 5.52 -28.08 -9.31
N ASP A 213 5.47 -27.22 -8.29
CA ASP A 213 6.29 -27.32 -7.08
C ASP A 213 5.56 -28.14 -6.00
N PRO A 214 6.14 -29.27 -5.53
CA PRO A 214 5.52 -30.11 -4.50
C PRO A 214 5.17 -29.35 -3.21
N ASP A 215 6.00 -28.39 -2.79
CA ASP A 215 5.83 -27.65 -1.54
C ASP A 215 4.70 -26.61 -1.64
N LEU A 216 4.37 -26.17 -2.86
CA LEU A 216 3.36 -25.12 -3.11
C LEU A 216 2.04 -25.66 -3.66
N SER A 217 2.04 -26.87 -4.22
CA SER A 217 0.89 -27.43 -4.93
C SER A 217 -0.39 -27.55 -4.08
N GLU A 218 -0.24 -27.93 -2.80
CA GLU A 218 -1.36 -28.03 -1.86
C GLU A 218 -1.93 -26.65 -1.54
N TRP A 219 -1.08 -25.69 -1.19
CA TRP A 219 -1.49 -24.31 -0.92
C TRP A 219 -2.17 -23.68 -2.14
N MET A 220 -1.57 -23.80 -3.33
CA MET A 220 -2.12 -23.23 -4.57
C MET A 220 -3.48 -23.83 -4.96
N SER A 221 -3.69 -25.11 -4.64
CA SER A 221 -5.00 -25.77 -4.79
C SER A 221 -6.05 -25.19 -3.85
N SER A 222 -5.68 -24.90 -2.59
CA SER A 222 -6.57 -24.27 -1.61
C SER A 222 -6.97 -22.84 -1.98
N VAL A 223 -6.05 -22.06 -2.58
CA VAL A 223 -6.32 -20.68 -3.00
C VAL A 223 -7.29 -20.63 -4.20
N GLY A 224 -7.23 -21.62 -5.10
CA GLY A 224 -8.13 -21.66 -6.27
C GLY A 224 -9.61 -21.81 -5.94
N THR A 225 -9.94 -22.30 -4.76
CA THR A 225 -11.32 -22.49 -4.27
C THR A 225 -11.72 -21.50 -3.17
N LEU A 226 -10.83 -20.56 -2.84
CA LEU A 226 -11.04 -19.61 -1.75
C LEU A 226 -12.14 -18.61 -2.11
N ASP A 227 -13.17 -18.56 -1.27
CA ASP A 227 -14.12 -17.46 -1.24
C ASP A 227 -13.45 -16.25 -0.57
N LEU A 228 -12.94 -15.34 -1.40
CA LEU A 228 -12.20 -14.15 -0.94
C LEU A 228 -13.06 -13.24 -0.06
N GLU A 229 -14.34 -13.04 -0.39
CA GLU A 229 -15.22 -12.16 0.38
C GLU A 229 -15.46 -12.73 1.78
N LYS A 230 -15.74 -14.03 1.87
CA LYS A 230 -15.92 -14.71 3.15
C LYS A 230 -14.63 -14.73 3.97
N ALA A 231 -13.49 -14.99 3.34
CA ALA A 231 -12.19 -15.00 4.01
C ALA A 231 -11.82 -13.61 4.55
N GLN A 232 -12.04 -12.56 3.78
CA GLN A 232 -11.83 -11.17 4.21
C GLN A 232 -12.77 -10.78 5.35
N ALA A 233 -14.06 -11.11 5.25
CA ALA A 233 -15.03 -10.81 6.29
C ALA A 233 -14.69 -11.51 7.62
N GLU A 234 -14.27 -12.78 7.56
CA GLU A 234 -13.85 -13.54 8.73
C GLU A 234 -12.56 -13.00 9.35
N SER A 235 -11.57 -12.62 8.52
CA SER A 235 -10.35 -11.98 8.99
C SER A 235 -10.65 -10.64 9.67
N ALA A 236 -11.46 -9.79 9.05
CA ALA A 236 -11.88 -8.52 9.61
C ALA A 236 -12.64 -8.69 10.95
N ARG A 237 -13.51 -9.70 11.04
CA ARG A 237 -14.22 -10.05 12.29
C ARG A 237 -13.24 -10.43 13.40
N LYS A 238 -12.29 -11.33 13.12
CA LYS A 238 -11.28 -11.77 14.09
C LYS A 238 -10.40 -10.62 14.58
N ILE A 239 -9.95 -9.76 13.66
CA ILE A 239 -9.17 -8.57 14.00
C ILE A 239 -9.98 -7.63 14.89
N ALA A 240 -11.24 -7.34 14.53
CA ALA A 240 -12.11 -6.49 15.33
C ALA A 240 -12.38 -7.06 16.72
N GLU A 241 -12.64 -8.36 16.83
CA GLU A 241 -12.84 -9.05 18.11
C GLU A 241 -11.57 -9.02 18.97
N TRP A 242 -10.40 -9.19 18.37
CA TRP A 242 -9.14 -9.09 19.08
C TRP A 242 -8.94 -7.69 19.67
N TYR A 243 -9.09 -6.64 18.86
CA TYR A 243 -8.98 -5.25 19.35
C TYR A 243 -10.03 -4.89 20.40
N GLN A 244 -11.28 -5.34 20.26
CA GLN A 244 -12.33 -5.12 21.26
C GLN A 244 -12.01 -5.75 22.62
N ASN A 245 -11.29 -6.87 22.62
CA ASN A 245 -10.90 -7.57 23.83
C ASN A 245 -9.47 -7.28 24.28
N LEU A 246 -8.69 -6.52 23.50
CA LEU A 246 -7.27 -6.29 23.75
C LEU A 246 -7.05 -5.67 25.13
N ASP A 247 -7.67 -4.53 25.41
CA ASP A 247 -7.51 -3.84 26.69
C ASP A 247 -8.12 -4.62 27.85
N LYS A 248 -9.21 -5.35 27.61
CA LYS A 248 -9.84 -6.22 28.60
C LYS A 248 -8.91 -7.36 29.01
N ASN A 249 -8.18 -7.94 28.06
CA ASN A 249 -7.27 -9.05 28.28
C ASN A 249 -5.86 -8.58 28.66
N ASP A 250 -5.58 -7.28 28.60
CA ASP A 250 -4.32 -6.69 28.98
C ASP A 250 -4.19 -6.63 30.50
N LYS A 251 -3.37 -7.55 31.04
CA LYS A 251 -3.08 -7.60 32.46
C LYS A 251 -2.49 -6.29 32.98
N GLY A 252 -1.62 -5.64 32.21
CA GLY A 252 -0.96 -4.42 32.63
C GLY A 252 -1.86 -3.20 32.67
N LEU A 253 -2.84 -3.10 31.77
CA LEU A 253 -3.88 -2.09 31.92
C LEU A 253 -4.75 -2.34 33.16
N ASN A 254 -5.19 -3.59 33.37
CA ASN A 254 -6.06 -3.96 34.49
C ASN A 254 -5.40 -3.77 35.86
N GLU A 255 -4.12 -4.13 35.98
CA GLU A 255 -3.32 -3.97 37.20
C GLU A 255 -2.61 -2.61 37.30
N LYS A 256 -2.82 -1.72 36.31
CA LYS A 256 -2.22 -0.40 36.24
C LYS A 256 -0.69 -0.41 36.31
N TRP A 257 -0.04 -1.21 35.47
CA TRP A 257 1.42 -1.24 35.35
C TRP A 257 2.03 0.09 34.88
N PHE A 258 1.23 1.07 34.47
CA PHE A 258 1.70 2.44 34.22
C PHE A 258 1.87 3.25 35.52
N ALA A 259 1.26 2.83 36.64
CA ALA A 259 1.28 3.56 37.89
C ALA A 259 2.71 3.64 38.47
N GLU A 260 3.01 4.74 39.14
CA GLU A 260 4.33 4.99 39.70
C GLU A 260 4.72 3.93 40.74
N GLU A 261 3.77 3.59 41.61
CA GLU A 261 3.94 2.71 42.75
C GLU A 261 3.92 1.21 42.41
N TYR A 262 3.68 0.87 41.14
CA TYR A 262 3.67 -0.52 40.71
C TYR A 262 5.07 -1.16 40.89
N ASN A 263 5.10 -2.33 41.51
CA ASN A 263 6.33 -3.09 41.75
C ASN A 263 6.60 -4.06 40.60
N ASP A 264 7.59 -3.74 39.78
CA ASP A 264 8.05 -4.50 38.62
C ASP A 264 9.29 -5.36 38.89
N ALA A 265 9.72 -5.52 40.14
CA ALA A 265 10.94 -6.25 40.49
C ALA A 265 10.96 -7.74 40.06
N SER A 266 9.81 -8.30 39.69
CA SER A 266 9.68 -9.67 39.16
C SER A 266 9.75 -9.75 37.62
N TRP A 267 9.81 -8.61 36.93
CA TRP A 267 9.84 -8.55 35.48
C TRP A 267 11.21 -8.98 34.96
N LYS A 268 11.22 -9.50 33.73
CA LYS A 268 12.46 -9.79 33.02
C LYS A 268 13.00 -8.50 32.41
N GLU A 269 14.32 -8.42 32.31
CA GLU A 269 15.01 -7.34 31.62
C GLU A 269 15.11 -7.63 30.12
N MET A 270 15.10 -6.57 29.32
CA MET A 270 15.27 -6.60 27.87
C MET A 270 16.20 -5.46 27.47
N ASP A 271 17.24 -5.75 26.69
CA ASP A 271 18.15 -4.73 26.18
C ASP A 271 17.50 -4.04 24.99
N LEU A 272 17.43 -2.72 25.03
CA LEU A 272 16.81 -1.91 23.99
C LEU A 272 17.85 -1.01 23.32
N PRO A 273 17.55 -0.46 22.13
CA PRO A 273 16.44 -0.83 21.25
C PRO A 273 16.62 -2.22 20.59
N CYS A 274 15.52 -2.94 20.39
CA CYS A 274 15.48 -4.19 19.64
C CYS A 274 14.06 -4.54 19.14
N LEU A 275 13.99 -5.42 18.14
CA LEU A 275 12.81 -6.25 17.89
C LEU A 275 12.86 -7.46 18.84
N TRP A 276 11.82 -7.67 19.63
CA TRP A 276 11.84 -8.66 20.70
C TRP A 276 11.91 -10.10 20.18
N GLU A 277 11.49 -10.37 18.95
CA GLU A 277 11.55 -11.70 18.32
C GLU A 277 12.98 -12.17 18.14
N SER A 278 13.92 -11.23 18.05
CA SER A 278 15.32 -11.53 17.77
C SER A 278 15.94 -12.39 18.87
N ASN A 279 15.58 -12.13 20.14
CA ASN A 279 16.26 -12.76 21.28
C ASN A 279 15.37 -13.02 22.51
N TYR A 280 14.17 -12.46 22.58
CA TYR A 280 13.38 -12.45 23.83
C TYR A 280 12.02 -13.15 23.69
N LEU A 281 11.26 -12.86 22.64
CA LEU A 281 9.89 -13.32 22.43
C LEU A 281 9.68 -13.77 20.97
N PRO A 282 10.24 -14.92 20.53
CA PRO A 282 10.11 -15.36 19.14
C PRO A 282 8.65 -15.59 18.73
N GLY A 283 8.21 -14.87 17.68
CA GLY A 283 6.87 -15.00 17.10
C GLY A 283 5.73 -14.54 18.01
N TYR A 284 6.00 -13.60 18.92
CA TYR A 284 4.98 -13.10 19.85
C TYR A 284 4.33 -11.82 19.32
N ASP A 285 3.08 -11.97 18.87
CA ASP A 285 2.19 -10.84 18.60
C ASP A 285 1.30 -10.58 19.83
N GLY A 286 1.25 -9.36 20.34
CA GLY A 286 0.51 -9.06 21.56
C GLY A 286 0.87 -7.74 22.21
N VAL A 287 0.81 -7.72 23.54
CA VAL A 287 1.14 -6.53 24.34
C VAL A 287 2.34 -6.82 25.22
N VAL A 288 3.37 -5.98 25.09
CA VAL A 288 4.54 -5.99 25.97
C VAL A 288 4.62 -4.65 26.69
N TRP A 289 4.81 -4.71 28.01
CA TRP A 289 5.02 -3.54 28.84
C TRP A 289 6.49 -3.40 29.20
N PHE A 290 6.98 -2.17 29.12
CA PHE A 290 8.32 -1.79 29.53
C PHE A 290 8.22 -0.78 30.67
N ARG A 291 9.14 -0.87 31.62
CA ARG A 291 9.29 0.09 32.71
C ARG A 291 10.77 0.40 32.93
N LYS A 292 11.09 1.67 33.19
CA LYS A 292 12.45 2.11 33.52
C LYS A 292 12.40 3.21 34.57
N GLU A 293 13.16 3.01 35.63
CA GLU A 293 13.33 4.00 36.70
C GLU A 293 14.54 4.87 36.44
N PHE A 294 14.44 6.16 36.77
CA PHE A 294 15.56 7.10 36.72
C PHE A 294 15.38 8.17 37.81
N THR A 295 16.48 8.84 38.16
CA THR A 295 16.49 9.86 39.21
C THR A 295 16.87 11.22 38.64
N LEU A 296 16.13 12.26 39.01
CA LEU A 296 16.40 13.64 38.64
C LEU A 296 16.83 14.48 39.86
N SER A 297 17.74 15.42 39.61
CA SER A 297 17.99 16.52 40.55
C SER A 297 16.83 17.52 40.54
N GLU A 298 16.82 18.46 41.48
CA GLU A 298 15.84 19.54 41.50
C GLU A 298 15.97 20.45 40.26
N GLU A 299 17.21 20.68 39.82
CA GLU A 299 17.55 21.45 38.61
C GLU A 299 17.22 20.71 37.32
N ASP A 300 17.04 19.39 37.36
CA ASP A 300 16.70 18.60 36.16
C ASP A 300 15.20 18.33 36.03
N ALA A 301 14.41 18.65 37.07
CA ALA A 301 12.99 18.33 37.15
C ALA A 301 12.06 19.52 36.81
N PHE A 302 12.59 20.61 36.26
CA PHE A 302 11.78 21.78 35.88
C PHE A 302 11.45 21.79 34.38
N GLY A 303 10.40 22.54 34.04
CA GLY A 303 10.10 22.90 32.65
C GLY A 303 9.60 21.74 31.78
N GLU A 304 9.44 22.03 30.49
CA GLU A 304 9.02 21.06 29.49
C GLU A 304 10.20 20.18 29.05
N SER A 305 9.94 18.90 28.84
CA SER A 305 10.93 17.92 28.40
C SER A 305 10.43 17.17 27.17
N THR A 306 11.29 16.38 26.54
CA THR A 306 10.93 15.56 25.37
C THR A 306 11.42 14.13 25.54
N LEU A 307 10.51 13.18 25.37
CA LEU A 307 10.80 11.74 25.34
C LEU A 307 10.97 11.29 23.89
N GLU A 308 12.12 10.73 23.56
CA GLU A 308 12.35 10.02 22.30
C GLU A 308 12.56 8.53 22.59
N LEU A 309 11.80 7.66 21.92
CA LEU A 309 11.87 6.19 22.10
C LEU A 309 12.31 5.47 20.81
N GLY A 310 12.66 6.20 19.76
CA GLY A 310 12.85 5.65 18.42
C GLY A 310 11.55 5.13 17.80
N PRO A 311 11.61 4.45 16.64
CA PRO A 311 10.48 3.74 16.08
C PRO A 311 10.00 2.61 17.00
N ILE A 312 8.69 2.46 17.09
CA ILE A 312 8.03 1.39 17.84
C ILE A 312 7.10 0.64 16.88
N ASP A 313 7.24 -0.68 16.86
CA ASP A 313 6.39 -1.59 16.12
C ASP A 313 5.38 -2.25 17.08
N ASP A 314 4.07 -2.00 16.98
CA ASP A 314 3.35 -1.25 15.94
C ASP A 314 2.74 0.06 16.49
N SER A 315 2.27 -0.03 17.74
CA SER A 315 1.59 1.03 18.47
C SER A 315 2.17 1.16 19.87
N ASP A 316 2.07 2.34 20.45
CA ASP A 316 2.48 2.57 21.83
C ASP A 316 1.53 3.47 22.60
N PHE A 317 1.54 3.28 23.93
CA PHE A 317 1.03 4.23 24.90
C PHE A 317 2.12 4.46 25.94
N SER A 318 2.61 5.69 25.99
CA SER A 318 3.75 6.09 26.81
C SER A 318 3.31 6.93 28.01
N PHE A 319 3.84 6.58 29.18
CA PHE A 319 3.50 7.18 30.46
C PHE A 319 4.77 7.60 31.21
N ILE A 320 4.69 8.69 31.97
CA ILE A 320 5.68 9.09 32.95
C ILE A 320 4.97 9.33 34.28
N ASN A 321 5.43 8.66 35.34
CA ASN A 321 4.83 8.74 36.68
C ASN A 321 3.30 8.50 36.67
N GLY A 322 2.83 7.55 35.85
CA GLY A 322 1.41 7.26 35.67
C GLY A 322 0.63 8.24 34.79
N ILE A 323 1.25 9.32 34.31
CA ILE A 323 0.62 10.32 33.44
C ILE A 323 0.92 9.97 31.98
N SER A 324 -0.11 9.86 31.14
CA SER A 324 0.08 9.65 29.71
C SER A 324 0.76 10.87 29.08
N VAL A 325 1.86 10.63 28.36
CA VAL A 325 2.64 11.68 27.66
C VAL A 325 2.53 11.58 26.15
N GLY A 326 2.05 10.45 25.63
CA GLY A 326 1.85 10.27 24.19
C GLY A 326 1.42 8.87 23.81
N SER A 327 1.02 8.74 22.55
CA SER A 327 0.70 7.46 21.92
C SER A 327 0.86 7.54 20.40
N SER A 328 0.93 6.39 19.76
CA SER A 328 0.86 6.25 18.31
C SER A 328 0.17 4.94 17.96
N THR A 329 -0.46 4.87 16.80
CA THR A 329 -1.25 3.71 16.38
C THR A 329 -0.90 3.30 14.96
N ASN A 330 -0.50 2.03 14.80
CA ASN A 330 -0.16 1.36 13.54
C ASN A 330 0.89 2.14 12.74
N LYS A 331 2.05 2.38 13.38
CA LYS A 331 3.17 3.16 12.84
C LYS A 331 4.50 2.46 13.14
N TYR A 332 4.74 1.30 12.57
CA TYR A 332 5.97 0.53 12.80
C TYR A 332 7.30 1.30 12.66
N ASN A 333 7.42 2.24 11.71
CA ASN A 333 8.70 2.89 11.35
C ASN A 333 8.81 4.39 11.71
N VAL A 334 7.85 4.96 12.44
CA VAL A 334 7.87 6.40 12.78
C VAL A 334 8.54 6.60 14.14
N PRO A 335 9.61 7.40 14.29
CA PRO A 335 10.15 7.70 15.60
C PRO A 335 9.11 8.32 16.55
N ARG A 336 9.06 7.85 17.80
CA ARG A 336 8.18 8.40 18.83
C ARG A 336 8.87 9.55 19.54
N LEU A 337 8.27 10.73 19.43
CA LEU A 337 8.76 11.96 20.03
C LEU A 337 7.60 12.65 20.78
N TYR A 338 7.63 12.61 22.11
CA TYR A 338 6.55 13.11 22.96
C TYR A 338 7.00 14.27 23.83
N LYS A 339 6.21 15.35 23.80
CA LYS A 339 6.41 16.48 24.71
C LYS A 339 5.89 16.12 26.09
N ILE A 340 6.70 16.36 27.10
CA ILE A 340 6.37 16.15 28.50
C ILE A 340 6.07 17.52 29.11
N PRO A 341 4.82 17.77 29.54
CA PRO A 341 4.47 19.02 30.21
C PRO A 341 5.27 19.24 31.49
N ALA A 342 5.50 20.51 31.82
CA ALA A 342 6.09 20.89 33.11
C ALA A 342 5.24 20.35 34.27
N GLY A 343 5.91 19.84 35.31
CA GLY A 343 5.27 19.26 36.50
C GLY A 343 4.96 17.76 36.41
N VAL A 344 5.16 17.12 35.25
CA VAL A 344 5.10 15.65 35.14
C VAL A 344 6.36 15.01 35.73
N LEU A 345 7.53 15.57 35.43
CA LEU A 345 8.80 15.18 36.04
C LEU A 345 8.95 15.84 37.43
N ARG A 346 9.60 15.15 38.35
CA ARG A 346 9.87 15.65 39.70
C ARG A 346 11.28 15.30 40.17
N LYS A 347 11.74 16.01 41.19
CA LYS A 347 12.98 15.68 41.91
C LYS A 347 12.89 14.26 42.48
N GLY A 348 14.00 13.53 42.41
CA GLY A 348 14.09 12.16 42.89
C GLY A 348 13.63 11.15 41.85
N LYS A 349 12.97 10.09 42.31
CA LYS A 349 12.56 8.95 41.48
C LYS A 349 11.46 9.34 40.48
N ASN A 350 11.66 8.94 39.23
CA ASN A 350 10.68 8.98 38.16
C ASN A 350 10.64 7.62 37.47
N VAL A 351 9.50 7.31 36.86
CA VAL A 351 9.29 6.04 36.14
C VAL A 351 8.72 6.35 34.77
N ILE A 352 9.33 5.78 33.73
CA ILE A 352 8.73 5.67 32.39
C ILE A 352 8.05 4.30 32.30
N SER A 353 6.85 4.26 31.74
CA SER A 353 6.18 3.02 31.35
C SER A 353 5.73 3.12 29.89
N VAL A 354 6.00 2.09 29.10
CA VAL A 354 5.60 2.05 27.69
C VAL A 354 4.84 0.75 27.46
N ARG A 355 3.59 0.87 27.03
CA ARG A 355 2.79 -0.25 26.54
C ARG A 355 2.98 -0.33 25.03
N VAL A 356 3.59 -1.39 24.54
CA VAL A 356 3.76 -1.64 23.10
C VAL A 356 2.77 -2.71 22.67
N ILE A 357 2.06 -2.44 21.58
CA ILE A 357 1.13 -3.39 20.95
C ILE A 357 1.68 -3.72 19.57
N ASP A 358 1.93 -5.00 19.36
CA ASP A 358 2.31 -5.56 18.07
C ASP A 358 1.20 -6.48 17.56
N THR A 359 0.96 -6.44 16.26
CA THR A 359 -0.10 -7.20 15.60
C THR A 359 0.40 -8.17 14.54
N GLY A 360 1.70 -8.23 14.31
CA GLY A 360 2.31 -9.16 13.39
C GLY A 360 3.69 -8.72 12.94
N GLY A 361 4.60 -9.67 12.74
CA GLY A 361 5.91 -9.41 12.18
C GLY A 361 6.96 -9.30 13.27
N GLY A 362 7.52 -8.11 13.46
CA GLY A 362 8.49 -7.85 14.53
C GLY A 362 7.95 -6.81 15.49
N GLY A 363 7.89 -7.08 16.78
CA GLY A 363 7.43 -6.13 17.77
C GLY A 363 8.55 -5.50 18.59
N GLY A 364 8.31 -4.29 19.10
CA GLY A 364 9.18 -3.64 20.09
C GLY A 364 9.67 -2.25 19.67
N MET A 365 10.65 -1.73 20.41
CA MET A 365 11.25 -0.42 20.17
C MET A 365 12.59 -0.61 19.46
N TRP A 366 12.62 -0.52 18.13
CA TRP A 366 13.71 -1.07 17.29
C TRP A 366 14.63 -0.02 16.62
N GLY A 367 14.70 1.18 17.20
CA GLY A 367 15.53 2.28 16.69
C GLY A 367 17.04 2.13 16.90
N GLU A 368 17.74 3.26 16.74
CA GLU A 368 19.15 3.41 17.14
C GLU A 368 19.25 3.86 18.60
N LYS A 369 20.34 3.51 19.30
CA LYS A 369 20.53 3.89 20.72
C LYS A 369 20.44 5.40 20.97
N ASN A 370 20.90 6.21 20.01
CA ASN A 370 20.85 7.67 20.12
C ASN A 370 19.44 8.26 19.92
N GLN A 371 18.42 7.44 19.64
CA GLN A 371 17.01 7.81 19.54
C GLN A 371 16.20 7.41 20.77
N MET A 372 16.83 6.87 21.81
CA MET A 372 16.17 6.44 23.03
C MET A 372 16.67 7.25 24.23
N PHE A 373 16.08 8.43 24.44
CA PHE A 373 16.51 9.35 25.50
C PHE A 373 15.38 10.26 26.01
N LEU A 374 15.57 10.76 27.22
CA LEU A 374 14.80 11.88 27.76
C LEU A 374 15.64 13.16 27.68
N GLN A 375 15.18 14.14 26.90
CA GLN A 375 15.78 15.47 26.85
C GLN A 375 15.05 16.41 27.80
N LEU A 376 15.76 16.91 28.80
CA LEU A 376 15.24 17.81 29.82
C LEU A 376 15.18 19.26 29.34
N ALA A 377 14.47 20.12 30.07
CA ALA A 377 14.40 21.55 29.80
C ALA A 377 15.77 22.24 29.78
N SER A 378 16.74 21.73 30.56
CA SER A 378 18.13 22.19 30.58
C SER A 378 18.91 21.86 29.29
N GLY A 379 18.36 21.02 28.42
CA GLY A 379 19.03 20.46 27.24
C GLY A 379 19.83 19.17 27.53
N LYS A 380 19.98 18.79 28.80
CA LYS A 380 20.60 17.51 29.20
C LYS A 380 19.79 16.34 28.67
N LYS A 381 20.48 15.32 28.14
CA LYS A 381 19.89 14.06 27.71
C LYS A 381 20.20 12.94 28.70
N ILE A 382 19.18 12.19 29.08
CA ILE A 382 19.29 10.96 29.87
C ILE A 382 19.10 9.80 28.92
N ASP A 383 20.08 8.91 28.87
CA ASP A 383 20.02 7.68 28.07
C ASP A 383 18.97 6.72 28.64
N LEU A 384 18.09 6.24 27.77
CA LEU A 384 17.05 5.28 28.11
C LEU A 384 17.27 3.91 27.45
N SER A 385 18.32 3.75 26.64
CA SER A 385 18.71 2.45 26.06
C SER A 385 19.22 1.45 27.08
#